data_AF-A0A419I4R5-F1
#
_entry.id   AF-A0A419I4R5-F1
#
_cell.length_a   1.000
_cell.length_b   1.000
_cell.length_c   1.000
_cell.angle_alpha   90.00
_cell.angle_beta   90.00
_cell.angle_gamma   90.00
#
_symmetry.space_group_name_H-M   'P 1'
#
loop_
_entity.id
_entity.type
_entity.pdbx_description
1 polymer ?
#
loop_
_entity_poly.entity_id
_entity_poly.type
_entity_poly.pdbx_seq_one_letter_code
_entity_poly.pdbx_strand_id
1 'polypeptide(L)'
;MSDTRPPSSPSTASTITAALDKATRAVYQAVRERGESDRPPLPGAVRAGTWQLIHLLGALGELAATLAPHVGSYPQRYRLHTDDDTNPAQHVAHACRELAALRHALEKGQRAAREIHTALSHLNTLPPPDHRESGSAGNTERDEGR
;
A
#
# COMPACT_ATOMS: atom_id res chain seq x y z
N MET A 1 43.14 21.98 -18.24
CA MET A 1 41.75 21.93 -18.70
C MET A 1 41.09 20.80 -17.93
N SER A 2 40.27 21.11 -16.93
CA SER A 2 39.60 20.12 -16.09
C SER A 2 38.22 19.84 -16.67
N ASP A 3 38.04 18.64 -17.20
CA ASP A 3 36.75 18.13 -17.63
C ASP A 3 35.93 17.75 -16.40
N THR A 4 35.09 18.67 -15.93
CA THR A 4 34.07 18.37 -14.91
C THR A 4 32.87 17.74 -15.62
N ARG A 5 32.89 16.41 -15.75
CA ARG A 5 31.71 15.65 -16.20
C ARG A 5 30.60 15.84 -15.16
N PRO A 6 29.40 16.34 -15.52
CA PRO A 6 28.30 16.47 -14.57
C PRO A 6 27.89 15.09 -14.05
N PRO A 7 27.43 14.99 -12.79
CA PRO A 7 26.97 13.73 -12.23
C PRO A 7 25.79 13.21 -13.06
N SER A 8 25.93 12.00 -13.60
CA SER A 8 24.88 11.30 -14.33
C SER A 8 23.66 11.17 -13.43
N SER A 9 22.57 11.86 -13.77
CA SER A 9 21.29 11.68 -13.08
C SER A 9 20.89 10.20 -13.08
N PRO A 10 20.36 9.66 -11.97
CA PRO A 10 19.92 8.28 -11.93
C PRO A 10 18.90 8.05 -13.05
N SER A 11 19.10 6.98 -13.84
CA SER A 11 18.13 6.58 -14.85
C SER A 11 16.77 6.35 -14.21
N THR A 12 15.69 6.79 -14.85
CA THR A 12 14.30 6.61 -14.39
C THR A 12 14.01 5.18 -13.95
N ALA A 13 14.60 4.19 -14.62
CA ALA A 13 14.49 2.78 -14.25
C ALA A 13 15.07 2.50 -12.86
N SER A 14 16.24 3.06 -12.53
CA SER A 14 16.88 2.92 -11.22
C SER A 14 16.04 3.56 -10.10
N THR A 15 15.40 4.69 -10.38
CA THR A 15 14.49 5.35 -9.43
C THR A 15 13.24 4.51 -9.16
N ILE A 16 12.63 3.91 -10.20
CA ILE A 16 11.47 3.03 -10.04
C ILE A 16 11.84 1.79 -9.23
N THR A 17 12.96 1.14 -9.54
CA THR A 17 13.42 -0.05 -8.80
C THR A 17 13.67 0.28 -7.32
N ALA A 18 14.33 1.40 -7.03
CA ALA A 18 14.57 1.84 -5.64
C ALA A 18 13.27 2.16 -4.89
N ALA A 19 12.30 2.80 -5.56
CA ALA A 19 11.00 3.11 -4.97
C ALA A 19 10.22 1.83 -4.66
N LEU A 20 10.22 0.84 -5.56
CA LEU A 20 9.57 -0.45 -5.36
C LEU A 20 10.23 -1.23 -4.22
N ASP A 21 11.55 -1.33 -4.19
CA ASP A 21 12.27 -2.01 -3.12
C ASP A 21 11.98 -1.38 -1.74
N LYS A 22 11.99 -0.05 -1.67
CA LYS A 22 11.59 0.68 -0.46
C LYS A 22 10.14 0.39 -0.06
N ALA A 23 9.20 0.41 -1.01
CA ALA A 23 7.80 0.12 -0.76
C ALA A 23 7.59 -1.32 -0.27
N THR A 24 8.24 -2.29 -0.92
CA THR A 24 8.19 -3.71 -0.53
C THR A 24 8.72 -3.91 0.89
N ARG A 25 9.87 -3.31 1.24
CA ARG A 25 10.41 -3.38 2.60
C ARG A 25 9.48 -2.75 3.63
N ALA A 26 8.90 -1.59 3.32
CA ALA A 26 7.96 -0.92 4.22
C ALA A 26 6.70 -1.76 4.46
N VAL A 27 6.13 -2.36 3.41
CA VAL A 27 4.98 -3.26 3.53
C VAL A 27 5.34 -4.51 4.35
N TYR A 28 6.50 -5.12 4.06
CA TYR A 28 6.94 -6.30 4.81
C TYR A 28 7.13 -6.01 6.30
N GLN A 29 7.75 -4.89 6.64
CA GLN A 29 7.90 -4.47 8.04
C GLN A 29 6.55 -4.20 8.70
N ALA A 30 5.65 -3.47 8.05
CA ALA A 30 4.31 -3.21 8.59
C ALA A 30 3.52 -4.51 8.84
N VAL A 31 3.62 -5.50 7.95
CA VAL A 31 2.99 -6.82 8.15
C VAL A 31 3.61 -7.57 9.33
N ARG A 32 4.94 -7.51 9.48
CA ARG A 32 5.63 -8.14 10.62
C ARG A 32 5.25 -7.51 11.95
N GLU A 33 5.38 -6.19 12.07
CA GLU A 33 5.00 -5.43 13.26
C GLU A 33 3.54 -5.72 13.66
N ARG A 34 2.68 -5.93 12.66
CA ARG A 34 1.28 -6.29 12.86
C ARG A 34 1.09 -7.70 13.39
N GLY A 35 1.84 -8.67 12.89
CA GLY A 35 1.81 -10.06 13.36
C GLY A 35 2.39 -10.22 14.76
N GLU A 36 3.25 -9.31 15.19
CA GLU A 36 3.89 -9.29 16.51
C GLU A 36 3.08 -8.52 17.58
N SER A 37 1.97 -7.86 17.20
CA SER A 37 1.16 -7.06 18.11
C SER A 37 -0.09 -7.82 18.60
N ASP A 38 -0.14 -8.10 19.90
CA ASP A 38 -1.30 -8.76 20.55
C ASP A 38 -2.52 -7.83 20.74
N ARG A 39 -2.37 -6.53 20.47
CA ARG A 39 -3.44 -5.56 20.71
C ARG A 39 -4.35 -5.40 19.49
N PRO A 40 -5.68 -5.54 19.64
CA PRO A 40 -6.60 -5.23 18.56
C PRO A 40 -6.53 -3.75 18.20
N PRO A 41 -6.48 -3.40 16.91
CA PRO A 41 -6.36 -2.03 16.45
C PRO A 41 -7.69 -1.30 16.67
N LEU A 42 -7.59 0.01 16.85
CA LEU A 42 -8.77 0.86 16.82
C LEU A 42 -9.35 0.88 15.39
N PRO A 43 -10.69 0.88 15.24
CA PRO A 43 -11.34 0.91 13.93
C PRO A 43 -10.83 2.05 13.01
N GLY A 44 -10.53 3.22 13.58
CA GLY A 44 -9.97 4.35 12.85
C GLY A 44 -8.58 4.08 12.25
N ALA A 45 -7.71 3.35 12.97
CA ALA A 45 -6.39 2.97 12.49
C ALA A 45 -6.50 1.93 11.35
N VAL A 46 -7.42 0.97 11.46
CA VAL A 46 -7.68 0.00 10.39
C VAL A 46 -8.24 0.71 9.16
N ARG A 47 -9.15 1.68 9.33
CA ARG A 47 -9.72 2.47 8.22
C ARG A 47 -8.66 3.28 7.47
N ALA A 48 -7.72 3.89 8.21
CA ALA A 48 -6.60 4.61 7.61
C ALA A 48 -5.65 3.66 6.86
N GLY A 49 -5.33 2.49 7.46
CA GLY A 49 -4.52 1.46 6.82
C GLY A 49 -5.17 0.88 5.56
N THR A 50 -6.48 0.62 5.57
CA THR A 50 -7.20 0.14 4.38
C THR A 50 -7.26 1.19 3.28
N TRP A 51 -7.36 2.47 3.63
CA TRP A 51 -7.25 3.56 2.65
C TRP A 51 -5.88 3.59 1.97
N GLN A 52 -4.80 3.50 2.74
CA GLN A 52 -3.44 3.43 2.20
C GLN A 52 -3.24 2.19 1.31
N LEU A 53 -3.81 1.04 1.69
CA LEU A 53 -3.77 -0.19 0.91
C LEU A 53 -4.49 -0.04 -0.45
N ILE A 54 -5.64 0.65 -0.49
CA ILE A 54 -6.37 0.93 -1.74
C ILE A 54 -5.49 1.72 -2.73
N HIS A 55 -4.76 2.72 -2.25
CA HIS A 55 -3.87 3.53 -3.08
C HIS A 55 -2.67 2.73 -3.58
N LEU A 56 -2.05 1.95 -2.69
CA LEU A 56 -0.91 1.11 -3.06
C LEU A 56 -1.28 0.07 -4.12
N LEU A 57 -2.40 -0.63 -3.94
CA LEU A 57 -2.88 -1.64 -4.90
C LEU A 57 -3.23 -1.01 -6.26
N GLY A 58 -3.82 0.18 -6.26
CA GLY A 58 -4.08 0.94 -7.48
C GLY A 58 -2.79 1.31 -8.23
N ALA A 59 -1.81 1.89 -7.52
CA ALA A 59 -0.53 2.28 -8.11
C ALA A 59 0.27 1.09 -8.66
N LEU A 60 0.25 -0.06 -7.97
CA LEU A 60 0.86 -1.29 -8.46
C LEU A 60 0.15 -1.83 -9.72
N GLY A 61 -1.18 -1.70 -9.78
CA GLY A 61 -1.97 -2.09 -10.94
C GLY A 61 -1.64 -1.23 -12.18
N GLU A 62 -1.50 0.08 -11.99
CA GLU A 62 -1.07 1.01 -13.04
C GLU A 62 0.36 0.71 -13.53
N LEU A 63 1.27 0.41 -12.60
CA LEU A 63 2.64 0.01 -12.96
C LEU A 63 2.64 -1.28 -13.78
N ALA A 64 1.89 -2.30 -13.37
CA ALA A 64 1.78 -3.56 -14.12
C ALA A 64 1.22 -3.33 -15.53
N ALA A 65 0.20 -2.48 -15.67
CA ALA A 65 -0.36 -2.09 -16.96
C ALA A 65 0.65 -1.33 -17.84
N THR A 66 1.48 -0.48 -17.23
CA THR A 66 2.52 0.29 -17.92
C THR A 66 3.66 -0.62 -18.41
N LEU A 67 4.04 -1.63 -17.63
CA LEU A 67 5.14 -2.54 -17.97
C LEU A 67 4.77 -3.56 -19.05
N ALA A 68 3.51 -3.99 -19.14
CA ALA A 68 3.08 -5.04 -20.06
C ALA A 68 3.40 -4.75 -21.56
N PRO A 69 3.16 -3.54 -22.10
CA PRO A 69 3.57 -3.20 -23.47
C PRO A 69 5.09 -3.23 -23.67
N HIS A 70 5.86 -2.82 -22.67
CA HIS A 70 7.32 -2.90 -22.74
C HIS A 70 7.77 -4.35 -22.83
N VAL A 71 7.26 -5.23 -21.96
CA VAL A 71 7.57 -6.67 -21.97
C VAL A 71 7.17 -7.32 -23.30
N GLY A 72 5.97 -7.04 -23.81
CA GLY A 72 5.50 -7.60 -25.08
C GLY A 72 6.32 -7.21 -26.32
N SER A 73 7.08 -6.12 -26.24
CA SER A 73 7.90 -5.60 -27.36
C SER A 73 9.35 -6.11 -27.39
N TYR A 74 9.81 -6.84 -26.36
CA TYR A 74 11.19 -7.31 -26.28
C TYR A 74 11.64 -8.22 -27.43
N PRO A 75 10.82 -9.19 -27.92
CA PRO A 75 11.22 -10.06 -29.01
C PRO A 75 11.56 -9.28 -30.30
N GLN A 76 10.78 -8.25 -30.61
CA GLN A 76 11.00 -7.37 -31.77
C GLN A 76 12.19 -6.43 -31.56
N ARG A 77 12.36 -5.89 -30.34
CA ARG A 77 13.41 -4.91 -30.02
C ARG A 77 14.81 -5.49 -29.93
N TYR A 78 14.95 -6.71 -29.41
CA TYR A 78 16.26 -7.27 -29.06
C TYR A 78 16.66 -8.48 -29.90
N ARG A 79 15.86 -8.87 -30.91
CA ARG A 79 16.11 -10.06 -31.74
C ARG A 79 16.57 -11.25 -30.88
N LEU A 80 15.86 -11.51 -29.80
CA LEU A 80 16.26 -12.51 -28.80
C LEU A 80 16.49 -13.85 -29.50
N HIS A 81 17.71 -14.37 -29.43
CA HIS A 81 18.09 -15.73 -29.81
C HIS A 81 18.50 -16.44 -28.52
N THR A 82 18.10 -17.69 -28.36
CA THR A 82 18.39 -18.49 -27.17
C THR A 82 19.36 -19.61 -27.55
N ASP A 83 20.40 -19.81 -26.75
CA ASP A 83 21.32 -20.96 -26.89
C ASP A 83 20.66 -22.31 -26.58
N ASP A 84 19.50 -22.31 -25.91
CA ASP A 84 18.91 -23.48 -25.26
C ASP A 84 17.62 -23.98 -25.94
N ASP A 85 17.51 -23.79 -27.27
CA ASP A 85 16.38 -24.20 -28.16
C ASP A 85 14.97 -23.72 -27.75
N THR A 86 14.86 -22.90 -26.69
CA THR A 86 13.58 -22.46 -26.14
C THR A 86 13.18 -21.11 -26.70
N ASN A 87 12.11 -21.07 -27.50
CA ASN A 87 11.70 -19.85 -28.19
C ASN A 87 11.47 -18.67 -27.20
N PRO A 88 12.26 -17.58 -27.26
CA PRO A 88 12.16 -16.45 -26.33
C PRO A 88 10.81 -15.72 -26.39
N ALA A 89 10.09 -15.85 -27.51
CA ALA A 89 8.71 -15.36 -27.61
C ALA A 89 7.76 -16.06 -26.62
N GLN A 90 8.00 -17.33 -26.27
CA GLN A 90 7.19 -18.05 -25.29
C GLN A 90 7.40 -17.52 -23.87
N HIS A 91 8.64 -17.23 -23.48
CA HIS A 91 8.96 -16.63 -22.19
C HIS A 91 8.35 -15.23 -22.05
N VAL A 92 8.45 -14.41 -23.09
CA VAL A 92 7.83 -13.08 -23.11
C VAL A 92 6.30 -13.19 -23.06
N ALA A 93 5.70 -14.10 -23.83
CA ALA A 93 4.26 -14.32 -23.79
C ALA A 93 3.79 -14.79 -22.41
N HIS A 94 4.57 -15.64 -21.73
CA HIS A 94 4.30 -16.05 -20.36
C HIS A 94 4.38 -14.87 -19.39
N ALA A 95 5.46 -14.07 -19.45
CA ALA A 95 5.60 -12.87 -18.61
C ALA A 95 4.45 -11.87 -18.81
N CYS A 96 4.00 -11.65 -20.05
CA CYS A 96 2.81 -10.83 -20.33
C CYS A 96 1.53 -11.38 -19.69
N ARG A 97 1.34 -12.71 -19.70
CA ARG A 97 0.20 -13.36 -19.02
C ARG A 97 0.29 -13.20 -17.51
N GLU A 98 1.48 -13.36 -16.92
CA GLU A 98 1.69 -13.15 -15.48
C GLU A 98 1.42 -11.69 -15.07
N LEU A 99 1.84 -10.71 -15.88
CA LEU A 99 1.52 -9.30 -15.63
C LEU A 99 0.01 -9.02 -15.70
N ALA A 100 -0.70 -9.64 -16.64
CA ALA A 100 -2.16 -9.53 -16.74
C ALA A 100 -2.85 -10.18 -15.53
N ALA A 101 -2.39 -11.35 -15.10
CA ALA A 101 -2.89 -12.05 -13.91
C ALA A 101 -2.63 -11.23 -12.64
N LEU A 102 -1.44 -10.65 -12.50
CA LEU A 102 -1.07 -9.75 -11.40
C LEU A 102 -2.00 -8.54 -11.35
N ARG A 103 -2.24 -7.88 -12.48
CA ARG A 103 -3.17 -6.74 -12.55
C ARG A 103 -4.56 -7.13 -12.05
N HIS A 104 -5.08 -8.27 -12.50
CA HIS A 104 -6.38 -8.75 -12.07
C HIS A 104 -6.43 -9.04 -10.56
N ALA A 105 -5.38 -9.65 -10.00
CA ALA A 105 -5.26 -9.90 -8.57
C ALA A 105 -5.22 -8.59 -7.75
N LEU A 106 -4.50 -7.57 -8.23
CA LEU A 106 -4.42 -6.25 -7.61
C LEU A 106 -5.77 -5.52 -7.64
N GLU A 107 -6.49 -5.56 -8.75
CA GLU A 107 -7.86 -5.00 -8.87
C GLU A 107 -8.82 -5.67 -7.88
N LYS A 108 -8.76 -7.00 -7.77
CA LYS A 108 -9.57 -7.77 -6.80
C LYS A 108 -9.23 -7.38 -5.36
N GLY A 109 -7.94 -7.28 -5.03
CA GLY A 109 -7.48 -6.83 -3.72
C GLY A 109 -7.95 -5.40 -3.40
N GLN A 110 -7.87 -4.50 -4.37
CA GLN A 110 -8.30 -3.10 -4.21
C GLN A 110 -9.81 -3.03 -3.94
N ARG A 111 -10.61 -3.83 -4.66
CA ARG A 111 -12.05 -3.95 -4.41
C ARG A 111 -12.35 -4.44 -3.00
N ALA A 112 -11.70 -5.52 -2.55
CA ALA A 112 -11.88 -6.03 -1.19
C ALA A 112 -11.48 -4.99 -0.12
N ALA A 113 -10.38 -4.26 -0.33
CA ALA A 113 -9.96 -3.20 0.58
C ALA A 113 -10.96 -2.03 0.64
N ARG A 114 -11.60 -1.67 -0.48
CA ARG A 114 -12.70 -0.69 -0.53
C ARG A 114 -13.91 -1.16 0.27
N GLU A 115 -14.31 -2.42 0.13
CA GLU A 115 -15.43 -3.00 0.88
C GLU A 115 -15.18 -2.92 2.39
N ILE A 116 -13.97 -3.25 2.85
CA ILE A 116 -13.57 -3.12 4.26
C ILE A 116 -13.57 -1.65 4.69
N HIS A 117 -12.99 -0.74 3.90
CA HIS A 117 -12.97 0.68 4.22
C HIS A 117 -14.38 1.26 4.36
N THR A 118 -15.31 0.89 3.48
CA THR A 118 -16.71 1.27 3.56
C THR A 118 -17.36 0.72 4.83
N ALA A 119 -17.19 -0.57 5.12
CA ALA A 119 -17.73 -1.19 6.34
C ALA A 119 -17.23 -0.48 7.61
N LEU A 120 -15.93 -0.17 7.68
CA LEU A 120 -15.34 0.55 8.82
C LEU A 120 -15.77 2.02 8.89
N SER A 121 -16.10 2.65 7.76
CA SER A 121 -16.60 4.04 7.74
C SER A 121 -18.03 4.14 8.28
N HIS A 122 -18.80 3.05 8.23
CA HIS A 122 -20.13 2.97 8.85
C HIS A 122 -20.07 2.69 10.36
N LEU A 123 -18.93 2.28 10.90
CA LEU A 123 -18.71 2.18 12.35
C LEU A 123 -18.51 3.59 12.90
N ASN A 124 -19.63 4.27 13.16
CA ASN A 124 -19.63 5.57 13.82
C ASN A 124 -19.08 5.37 15.25
N THR A 125 -18.00 6.07 15.59
CA THR A 125 -17.44 6.08 16.94
C THR A 125 -18.48 6.69 17.89
N LEU A 126 -19.23 5.85 18.61
CA LEU A 126 -19.88 6.31 19.83
C LEU A 126 -18.78 6.90 20.71
N PRO A 127 -18.92 8.14 21.22
CA PRO A 127 -18.03 8.61 22.26
C PRO A 127 -18.07 7.59 23.42
N PRO A 128 -16.92 7.29 24.06
CA PRO A 128 -16.96 6.52 25.30
C PRO A 128 -17.96 7.19 26.25
N PRO A 129 -18.75 6.43 27.02
CA PRO A 129 -19.70 7.03 27.95
C PRO A 129 -18.95 8.05 28.80
N ASP A 130 -19.34 9.33 28.68
CA ASP A 130 -18.83 10.42 29.50
C ASP A 130 -18.95 9.96 30.95
N HIS A 131 -17.83 9.87 31.66
CA HIS A 131 -17.83 9.87 33.12
C HIS A 131 -18.21 11.27 33.63
N ARG A 132 -19.43 11.71 33.32
CA ARG A 132 -20.19 12.65 34.14
C ARG A 132 -21.01 11.73 35.04
N GLU A 133 -20.61 11.48 36.28
CA GLU A 133 -20.67 12.43 37.39
C GLU A 133 -19.56 12.11 38.42
N SER A 134 -18.52 12.93 38.46
CA SER A 134 -17.82 13.22 39.71
C SER A 134 -18.17 14.65 40.09
N GLY A 135 -18.87 14.79 41.23
CA GLY A 135 -18.93 16.04 41.98
C GLY A 135 -20.10 16.97 41.67
N SER A 136 -21.35 16.52 41.83
CA SER A 136 -22.44 17.45 42.13
C SER A 136 -22.44 17.75 43.63
N ALA A 137 -21.76 18.85 43.98
CA ALA A 137 -22.01 19.75 45.10
C ALA A 137 -22.44 19.14 46.45
N GLY A 138 -21.46 18.93 47.34
CA GLY A 138 -21.70 19.00 48.77
C GLY A 138 -22.13 20.42 49.12
N ASN A 139 -23.43 20.59 49.36
CA ASN A 139 -24.02 21.84 49.82
C ASN A 139 -23.51 22.11 51.24
N THR A 140 -22.47 22.94 51.33
CA THR A 140 -21.90 23.43 52.60
C THR A 140 -22.34 24.88 52.72
N GLU A 141 -23.43 25.14 53.44
CA GLU A 141 -23.70 26.38 54.20
C GLU A 141 -25.19 26.46 54.58
N ARG A 142 -25.47 26.34 55.87
CA ARG A 142 -26.29 27.30 56.64
C ARG A 142 -25.88 27.18 58.10
N ASP A 143 -24.87 27.98 58.43
CA ASP A 143 -24.66 28.53 59.76
C ASP A 143 -25.70 29.65 60.02
N GLU A 144 -25.74 30.11 61.27
CA GLU A 144 -26.61 31.11 61.91
C GLU A 144 -27.84 30.48 62.58
N GLY A 145 -27.92 30.29 63.90
CA GLY A 145 -27.21 30.97 64.98
C GLY A 145 -28.17 31.91 65.71
N ARG A 146 -28.81 31.37 66.75
CA ARG A 146 -29.45 32.04 67.90
C ARG A 146 -30.85 32.64 67.76
#